data_AF-A0A7W4C746-F1
#
_entry.id   AF-A0A7W4C746-F1
#
_cell.length_a   1.000
_cell.length_b   1.000
_cell.length_c   1.000
_cell.angle_alpha   90.00
_cell.angle_beta   90.00
_cell.angle_gamma   90.00
#
_symmetry.space_group_name_H-M   'P 1'
#
loop_
_entity.id
_entity.type
_entity.pdbx_description
1 polymer ?
#
loop_
_entity_poly.entity_id
_entity_poly.type
_entity_poly.pdbx_seq_one_letter_code
_entity_poly.pdbx_strand_id
1 'polypeptide(L)'
;MKEASIALLIEPEVEATSEACSALAKADLIIIGPGSFLTSILPPLLLPQIAKSIRESNAHVMLIDNLTAEYSPASTFSIEDKIAWFNQVIGKEVIADVLQHGDKIELSYANVNGVRFHHFPLISQHHPGLHDKTALAESISQVCQLHHKPIELAEYRHCNMK
;
A
#
# COMPACT_ATOMS: atom_id res chain seq x y z
N MET A 1 12.75 -9.09 -27.79
CA MET A 1 12.64 -9.96 -26.61
C MET A 1 13.32 -9.28 -25.44
N LYS A 2 12.67 -9.19 -24.28
CA LYS A 2 13.34 -9.55 -23.03
C LYS A 2 12.29 -9.80 -21.96
N GLU A 3 12.19 -11.08 -21.64
CA GLU A 3 11.28 -11.72 -20.71
C GLU A 3 11.36 -11.06 -19.32
N ALA A 4 10.23 -11.06 -18.62
CA ALA A 4 10.25 -11.05 -17.18
C ALA A 4 9.09 -11.91 -16.65
N SER A 5 9.05 -13.17 -17.09
CA SER A 5 8.46 -14.22 -16.24
C SER A 5 9.41 -14.43 -15.05
N ILE A 6 9.49 -13.42 -14.18
CA ILE A 6 10.24 -13.52 -12.94
C ILE A 6 9.35 -14.33 -12.01
N ALA A 7 9.86 -15.47 -11.54
CA ALA A 7 9.29 -16.16 -10.39
C ALA A 7 10.22 -15.87 -9.21
N LEU A 8 9.64 -15.47 -8.08
CA LEU A 8 10.39 -15.23 -6.85
C LEU A 8 9.97 -16.29 -5.84
N LEU A 9 10.95 -16.94 -5.23
CA LEU A 9 10.75 -17.98 -4.22
C LEU A 9 11.77 -17.80 -3.09
N ILE A 10 11.46 -18.36 -1.93
CA ILE A 10 12.37 -18.42 -0.78
C ILE A 10 12.89 -19.85 -0.67
N GLU A 11 14.21 -19.98 -0.51
CA GLU A 11 14.87 -21.26 -0.30
C GLU A 11 15.87 -21.17 0.88
N PRO A 12 15.80 -22.09 1.87
CA PRO A 12 14.73 -23.07 2.06
C PRO A 12 13.40 -22.39 2.39
N GLU A 13 12.28 -23.10 2.19
CA GLU A 13 11.01 -22.61 2.72
C GLU A 13 11.10 -22.55 4.25
N VAL A 14 10.71 -21.41 4.82
CA VAL A 14 10.74 -21.15 6.26
C VAL A 14 9.36 -20.76 6.74
N GLU A 15 9.09 -21.01 8.02
CA GLU A 15 7.84 -20.62 8.65
C GLU A 15 7.88 -19.16 9.12
N ALA A 16 6.72 -18.52 9.14
CA ALA A 16 6.58 -17.20 9.72
C ALA A 16 6.57 -17.30 11.25
N THR A 17 6.93 -16.20 11.92
CA THR A 17 6.78 -16.14 13.37
C THR A 17 5.30 -16.04 13.74
N SER A 18 4.92 -16.72 14.83
CA SER A 18 3.55 -16.72 15.34
C SER A 18 3.06 -15.30 15.69
N GLU A 19 3.99 -14.46 16.13
CA GLU A 19 3.80 -13.05 16.49
C GLU A 19 3.43 -12.22 15.27
N ALA A 20 4.08 -12.44 14.12
CA ALA A 20 3.76 -11.74 12.88
C ALA A 20 2.35 -12.12 12.39
N CYS A 21 2.02 -13.41 12.40
CA CYS A 21 0.67 -13.88 12.04
C CYS A 21 -0.39 -13.32 13.00
N SER A 22 -0.13 -13.30 14.32
CA SER A 22 -1.06 -12.75 15.30
C SER A 22 -1.24 -11.24 15.15
N ALA A 23 -0.19 -10.50 14.83
CA ALA A 23 -0.24 -9.07 14.58
C ALA A 23 -1.10 -8.77 13.34
N LEU A 24 -0.89 -9.50 12.24
CA LEU A 24 -1.67 -9.33 11.00
C LEU A 24 -3.16 -9.66 11.21
N ALA A 25 -3.48 -10.69 12.01
CA ALA A 25 -4.85 -11.08 12.30
C ALA A 25 -5.61 -10.05 13.18
N LYS A 26 -4.90 -9.29 14.02
CA LYS A 26 -5.47 -8.28 14.93
C LYS A 26 -5.37 -6.85 14.38
N ALA A 27 -4.70 -6.65 13.25
CA ALA A 27 -4.47 -5.32 12.71
C ALA A 27 -5.77 -4.68 12.23
N ASP A 28 -5.93 -3.39 12.50
CA ASP A 28 -6.95 -2.56 11.84
C ASP A 28 -6.43 -2.02 10.49
N LEU A 29 -5.11 -1.89 10.37
CA LEU A 29 -4.40 -1.36 9.22
C LEU A 29 -3.12 -2.16 8.96
N ILE A 30 -2.91 -2.58 7.72
CA ILE A 30 -1.67 -3.18 7.22
C ILE A 30 -1.08 -2.21 6.20
N ILE A 31 0.11 -1.70 6.48
CA ILE A 31 0.85 -0.84 5.57
C ILE A 31 1.95 -1.66 4.91
N ILE A 32 2.00 -1.61 3.57
CA ILE A 32 3.02 -2.25 2.76
C ILE A 32 3.86 -1.16 2.12
N GLY A 33 5.17 -1.19 2.35
CA GLY A 33 6.11 -0.20 1.80
C GLY A 33 6.28 1.05 2.68
N PRO A 34 7.07 2.03 2.18
CA PRO A 34 7.86 1.97 0.95
C PRO A 34 9.06 1.01 1.09
N GLY A 35 9.65 0.58 -0.03
CA GLY A 35 10.82 -0.30 -0.03
C GLY A 35 11.04 -1.01 -1.36
N SER A 36 12.23 -1.61 -1.53
CA SER A 36 12.57 -2.35 -2.74
C SER A 36 11.58 -3.50 -2.97
N PHE A 37 10.91 -3.50 -4.13
CA PHE A 37 9.74 -4.32 -4.35
C PHE A 37 10.06 -5.83 -4.26
N LEU A 38 11.03 -6.30 -5.05
CA LEU A 38 11.37 -7.73 -5.13
C LEU A 38 12.20 -8.23 -3.92
N THR A 39 12.90 -7.33 -3.21
CA THR A 39 13.92 -7.73 -2.22
C THR A 39 13.61 -7.35 -0.78
N SER A 40 12.63 -6.46 -0.56
CA SER A 40 12.22 -6.05 0.79
C SER A 40 10.73 -6.27 1.02
N ILE A 41 9.91 -6.02 0.01
CA ILE A 41 8.46 -6.02 0.15
C ILE A 41 7.85 -7.38 -0.17
N LEU A 42 8.18 -7.99 -1.31
CA LEU A 42 7.67 -9.31 -1.66
C LEU A 42 8.17 -10.46 -0.77
N PRO A 43 9.46 -10.52 -0.33
CA PRO A 43 9.94 -11.71 0.37
C PRO A 43 9.12 -12.10 1.61
N PRO A 44 8.76 -11.19 2.54
CA PRO A 44 7.90 -11.56 3.66
C PRO A 44 6.53 -12.14 3.23
N LEU A 45 6.01 -11.72 2.08
CA LEU A 45 4.71 -12.17 1.56
C LEU A 45 4.78 -13.56 0.90
N LEU A 46 5.97 -14.00 0.49
CA LEU A 46 6.18 -15.34 -0.07
C LEU A 46 6.06 -16.45 0.98
N LEU A 47 6.12 -16.12 2.28
CA LEU A 47 5.80 -17.08 3.33
C LEU A 47 4.29 -17.38 3.31
N PRO A 48 3.86 -18.64 3.12
CA PRO A 48 2.43 -18.97 2.99
C PRO A 48 1.58 -18.52 4.18
N GLN A 49 2.16 -18.52 5.37
CA GLN A 49 1.49 -18.11 6.61
C GLN A 49 1.24 -16.60 6.67
N ILE A 50 2.16 -15.77 6.14
CA ILE A 50 1.98 -14.32 6.05
C ILE A 50 0.91 -13.98 5.00
N ALA A 51 1.02 -14.54 3.79
CA ALA A 51 0.02 -14.38 2.74
C ALA A 51 -1.38 -14.78 3.21
N LYS A 52 -1.50 -15.93 3.89
CA LYS A 52 -2.76 -16.39 4.49
C LYS A 52 -3.29 -15.40 5.53
N SER A 53 -2.43 -14.93 6.43
CA SER A 53 -2.83 -14.01 7.50
C SER A 53 -3.36 -12.69 6.95
N ILE A 54 -2.73 -12.14 5.90
CA ILE A 54 -3.22 -10.93 5.23
C ILE A 54 -4.55 -11.18 4.52
N ARG A 55 -4.66 -12.30 3.79
CA ARG A 55 -5.88 -12.66 3.04
C ARG A 55 -7.12 -12.83 3.92
N GLU A 56 -6.92 -13.39 5.12
CA GLU A 56 -7.98 -13.64 6.11
C GLU A 56 -8.24 -12.46 7.05
N SER A 57 -7.35 -11.46 7.06
CA SER A 57 -7.51 -10.26 7.89
C SER A 57 -8.66 -9.37 7.41
N ASN A 58 -9.32 -8.72 8.36
CA ASN A 58 -10.28 -7.64 8.10
C ASN A 58 -9.59 -6.26 8.08
N ALA A 59 -8.28 -6.21 8.26
CA ALA A 59 -7.51 -4.98 8.23
C ALA A 59 -7.67 -4.27 6.89
N HIS A 60 -7.68 -2.94 6.97
CA HIS A 60 -7.49 -2.11 5.80
C HIS A 60 -6.05 -2.28 5.27
N VAL A 61 -5.85 -2.57 3.98
CA VAL A 61 -4.49 -2.75 3.42
C VAL A 61 -4.13 -1.58 2.49
N MET A 62 -3.05 -0.89 2.83
CA MET A 62 -2.55 0.29 2.13
C MET A 62 -1.14 0.04 1.61
N LEU A 63 -0.90 0.36 0.33
CA LEU A 63 0.41 0.33 -0.30
C LEU A 63 1.00 1.73 -0.38
N ILE A 64 2.27 1.89 -0.01
CA ILE A 64 3.01 3.14 -0.17
C ILE A 64 4.03 2.93 -1.29
N ASP A 65 3.89 3.69 -2.37
CA ASP A 65 4.80 3.60 -3.52
C ASP A 65 6.16 4.26 -3.22
N ASN A 66 7.17 3.88 -3.99
CA ASN A 66 8.50 4.47 -3.87
C ASN A 66 8.56 5.84 -4.58
N LEU A 67 9.32 6.79 -4.02
CA LEU A 67 9.53 8.12 -4.65
C LEU A 67 10.36 8.04 -5.93
N THR A 68 11.29 7.10 -5.96
CA THR A 68 12.26 6.94 -7.05
C THR A 68 12.19 5.52 -7.58
N ALA A 69 12.39 5.37 -8.89
CA ALA A 69 12.57 4.05 -9.47
C ALA A 69 13.73 3.32 -8.77
N GLU A 70 13.49 2.07 -8.39
CA GLU A 70 14.52 1.24 -7.75
C GLU A 70 15.53 0.73 -8.80
N TYR A 71 16.76 0.42 -8.36
CA TYR A 71 17.76 -0.20 -9.23
C TYR A 71 17.60 -1.73 -9.23
N SER A 72 16.48 -2.21 -9.75
CA SER A 72 16.13 -3.63 -9.79
C SER A 72 15.35 -3.99 -11.08
N PRO A 73 15.13 -5.28 -11.39
CA PRO A 73 14.23 -5.69 -12.47
C PRO A 73 12.81 -5.13 -12.34
N ALA A 74 12.34 -4.82 -11.13
CA ALA A 74 11.04 -4.20 -10.90
C ALA A 74 11.01 -2.69 -11.15
N SER A 75 12.12 -2.08 -11.59
CA SER A 75 12.17 -0.68 -12.02
C SER A 75 11.21 -0.35 -13.16
N THR A 76 10.86 -1.34 -13.98
CA THR A 76 9.93 -1.19 -15.10
C THR A 76 8.48 -1.51 -14.74
N PHE A 77 8.20 -1.92 -13.50
CA PHE A 77 6.84 -2.26 -13.08
C PHE A 77 6.05 -0.98 -12.79
N SER A 78 4.89 -0.88 -13.43
CA SER A 78 3.86 0.09 -13.04
C SER A 78 3.33 -0.22 -11.64
N ILE A 79 2.61 0.73 -11.04
CA ILE A 79 1.97 0.48 -9.75
C ILE A 79 0.91 -0.62 -9.87
N GLU A 80 0.24 -0.71 -11.01
CA GLU A 80 -0.71 -1.76 -11.35
C GLU A 80 -0.03 -3.14 -11.45
N ASP A 81 1.16 -3.22 -12.06
CA ASP A 81 1.95 -4.45 -12.10
C ASP A 81 2.33 -4.91 -10.68
N LYS A 82 2.74 -3.98 -9.82
CA LYS A 82 3.05 -4.29 -8.42
C LYS A 82 1.82 -4.81 -7.66
N ILE A 83 0.66 -4.19 -7.85
CA ILE A 83 -0.62 -4.64 -7.27
C ILE A 83 -0.98 -6.04 -7.78
N ALA A 84 -0.83 -6.31 -9.07
CA ALA A 84 -1.08 -7.64 -9.63
C ALA A 84 -0.18 -8.71 -8.99
N TRP A 85 1.10 -8.40 -8.80
CA TRP A 85 2.05 -9.26 -8.08
C TRP A 85 1.64 -9.52 -6.63
N PHE A 86 1.22 -8.49 -5.88
CA PHE A 86 0.69 -8.68 -4.52
C PHE A 86 -0.52 -9.60 -4.51
N ASN A 87 -1.49 -9.34 -5.39
CA ASN A 87 -2.71 -10.12 -5.47
C ASN A 87 -2.42 -11.58 -5.84
N GLN A 88 -1.44 -11.83 -6.70
CA GLN A 88 -0.99 -13.17 -7.06
C GLN A 88 -0.37 -13.91 -5.87
N VAL A 89 0.55 -13.27 -5.13
CA VAL A 89 1.24 -13.88 -3.99
C VAL A 89 0.28 -14.13 -2.82
N ILE A 90 -0.62 -13.18 -2.56
CA ILE A 90 -1.61 -13.27 -1.47
C ILE A 90 -2.79 -14.18 -1.86
N GLY A 91 -3.07 -14.31 -3.16
CA GLY A 91 -4.19 -15.09 -3.70
C GLY A 91 -5.55 -14.40 -3.52
N LYS A 92 -5.56 -13.07 -3.35
CA LYS A 92 -6.77 -12.22 -3.21
C LYS A 92 -6.42 -10.76 -3.46
N GLU A 93 -7.36 -10.01 -4.04
CA GLU A 93 -7.28 -8.56 -4.13
C GLU A 93 -7.50 -7.95 -2.74
N VAL A 94 -6.43 -7.48 -2.09
CA VAL A 94 -6.48 -6.93 -0.72
C VAL A 94 -6.09 -5.47 -0.63
N ILE A 95 -5.28 -4.96 -1.57
CA ILE A 95 -4.85 -3.55 -1.57
C ILE A 95 -6.05 -2.67 -1.87
N ALA A 96 -6.39 -1.78 -0.94
CA ALA A 96 -7.56 -0.92 -1.05
C ALA A 96 -7.18 0.54 -1.33
N ASP A 97 -6.04 1.00 -0.82
CA ASP A 97 -5.50 2.34 -1.05
C ASP A 97 -4.02 2.29 -1.43
N VAL A 98 -3.62 3.18 -2.32
CA VAL A 98 -2.22 3.45 -2.66
C VAL A 98 -1.90 4.90 -2.35
N LEU A 99 -0.82 5.13 -1.60
CA LEU A 99 -0.21 6.44 -1.40
C LEU A 99 0.94 6.63 -2.38
N GLN A 100 0.87 7.69 -3.17
CA GLN A 100 1.92 8.10 -4.10
C GLN A 100 2.34 9.54 -3.84
N HIS A 101 3.55 9.88 -4.26
CA HIS A 101 3.97 11.26 -4.25
C HIS A 101 3.30 12.03 -5.40
N GLY A 102 2.77 13.21 -5.10
CA GLY A 102 2.44 14.25 -6.08
C GLY A 102 2.73 15.64 -5.52
N ASP A 103 2.73 16.64 -6.39
CA ASP A 103 2.99 18.05 -6.01
C ASP A 103 1.90 18.64 -5.12
N LYS A 104 0.72 18.04 -5.12
CA LYS A 104 -0.48 18.49 -4.39
C LYS A 104 -1.16 17.31 -3.72
N ILE A 105 -2.03 17.64 -2.76
CA ILE A 105 -2.89 16.67 -2.11
C ILE A 105 -4.07 16.38 -3.04
N GLU A 106 -4.19 15.12 -3.46
CA GLU A 106 -5.31 14.63 -4.27
C GLU A 106 -5.83 13.33 -3.66
N LEU A 107 -6.95 13.43 -2.94
CA LEU A 107 -7.64 12.28 -2.36
C LEU A 107 -8.65 11.72 -3.38
N SER A 108 -8.56 10.42 -3.69
CA SER A 108 -9.53 9.77 -4.54
C SER A 108 -10.61 9.05 -3.72
N TYR A 109 -11.87 9.38 -3.99
CA TYR A 109 -13.03 8.66 -3.42
C TYR A 109 -13.51 7.53 -4.34
N ALA A 110 -13.26 7.67 -5.65
CA ALA A 110 -13.54 6.64 -6.62
C ALA A 110 -12.41 5.60 -6.64
N ASN A 111 -12.79 4.33 -6.81
CA ASN A 111 -11.81 3.27 -7.00
C ASN A 111 -11.74 2.85 -8.47
N VAL A 112 -10.56 2.40 -8.88
CA VAL A 112 -10.31 1.74 -10.15
C VAL A 112 -9.90 0.32 -9.82
N ASN A 113 -10.67 -0.67 -10.29
CA ASN A 113 -10.48 -2.08 -9.94
C ASN A 113 -10.41 -2.33 -8.42
N GLY A 114 -11.25 -1.65 -7.64
CA GLY A 114 -11.29 -1.80 -6.18
C GLY A 114 -10.21 -1.02 -5.42
N VAL A 115 -9.28 -0.36 -6.11
CA VAL A 115 -8.16 0.40 -5.49
C VAL A 115 -8.37 1.91 -5.64
N ARG A 116 -8.15 2.68 -4.58
CA ARG A 116 -8.07 4.15 -4.62
C ARG A 116 -6.61 4.60 -4.63
N PHE A 117 -6.32 5.63 -5.43
CA PHE A 117 -4.98 6.20 -5.54
C PHE A 117 -4.99 7.62 -4.99
N HIS A 118 -4.10 7.92 -4.05
CA HIS A 118 -3.99 9.23 -3.42
C HIS A 118 -2.60 9.80 -3.62
N HIS A 119 -2.54 11.11 -3.84
CA HIS A 119 -1.29 11.82 -4.02
C HIS A 119 -1.06 12.80 -2.89
N PHE A 120 0.16 12.85 -2.38
CA PHE A 120 0.58 13.79 -1.34
C PHE A 120 2.00 14.32 -1.62
N PRO A 121 2.35 15.52 -1.14
CA PRO A 121 3.73 15.99 -1.13
C PRO A 121 4.52 15.22 -0.08
N LEU A 122 5.12 14.11 -0.47
CA LEU A 122 5.78 13.15 0.43
C LEU A 122 7.31 13.27 0.45
N ILE A 123 7.92 14.11 -0.37
CA ILE A 123 9.37 14.26 -0.42
C ILE A 123 9.88 15.07 0.79
N SER A 124 10.92 14.56 1.45
CA SER A 124 11.61 15.28 2.51
C SER A 124 12.35 16.51 2.01
N GLN A 125 12.27 17.60 2.76
CA GLN A 125 13.05 18.82 2.51
C GLN A 125 14.58 18.59 2.63
N HIS A 126 15.00 17.54 3.32
CA HIS A 126 16.41 17.25 3.58
C HIS A 126 17.05 16.34 2.52
N HIS A 127 16.27 15.49 1.84
CA HIS A 127 16.78 14.60 0.81
C HIS A 127 15.67 14.19 -0.18
N PRO A 128 15.82 14.46 -1.49
CA PRO A 128 14.76 14.26 -2.47
C PRO A 128 14.36 12.79 -2.66
N GLY A 129 15.27 11.85 -2.36
CA GLY A 129 14.98 10.41 -2.41
C GLY A 129 14.39 9.82 -1.13
N LEU A 130 14.08 10.63 -0.11
CA LEU A 130 13.51 10.15 1.15
C LEU A 130 12.10 10.69 1.36
N HIS A 131 11.23 9.82 1.87
CA HIS A 131 9.92 10.23 2.35
C HIS A 131 10.05 11.13 3.58
N ASP A 132 9.30 12.22 3.61
CA ASP A 132 9.08 13.00 4.81
C ASP A 132 8.22 12.20 5.78
N LYS A 133 8.73 11.97 7.00
CA LYS A 133 8.07 11.12 7.99
C LYS A 133 6.75 11.72 8.47
N THR A 134 6.69 13.05 8.62
CA THR A 134 5.50 13.74 9.09
C THR A 134 4.44 13.73 8.00
N ALA A 135 4.81 14.10 6.77
CA ALA A 135 3.88 14.07 5.65
C ALA A 135 3.32 12.66 5.40
N LEU A 136 4.15 11.62 5.56
CA LEU A 136 3.71 10.23 5.41
C LEU A 136 2.73 9.83 6.53
N ALA A 137 3.02 10.16 7.79
CA ALA A 137 2.10 9.87 8.88
C ALA A 137 0.76 10.61 8.74
N GLU A 138 0.80 11.89 8.34
CA GLU A 138 -0.39 12.70 8.12
C GLU A 138 -1.25 12.18 6.96
N SER A 139 -0.63 11.79 5.84
CA SER A 139 -1.34 11.22 4.69
C SER A 139 -2.00 9.89 5.01
N ILE A 140 -1.31 8.99 5.73
CA ILE A 140 -1.90 7.74 6.23
C ILE A 140 -3.12 8.04 7.10
N SER A 141 -3.00 8.97 8.07
CA SER A 141 -4.10 9.35 8.94
C SER A 141 -5.30 9.91 8.15
N GLN A 142 -5.06 10.77 7.16
CA GLN A 142 -6.12 11.35 6.33
C GLN A 142 -6.86 10.29 5.52
N VAL A 143 -6.14 9.35 4.89
CA VAL A 143 -6.77 8.28 4.12
C VAL A 143 -7.55 7.34 5.04
N CYS A 144 -7.02 6.98 6.22
CA CYS A 144 -7.75 6.15 7.18
C CYS A 144 -9.06 6.80 7.67
N GLN A 145 -9.12 8.12 7.79
CA GLN A 145 -10.34 8.82 8.18
C GLN A 145 -11.46 8.72 7.13
N LEU A 146 -11.13 8.52 5.85
CA LEU A 146 -12.13 8.27 4.80
C LEU A 146 -12.91 6.97 5.04
N HIS A 147 -12.27 5.99 5.67
CA HIS A 147 -12.88 4.68 5.97
C HIS A 147 -13.77 4.70 7.22
N HIS A 148 -13.62 5.70 8.09
CA HIS A 148 -14.24 5.71 9.42
C HIS A 148 -15.55 6.52 9.50
N LYS A 149 -16.12 7.03 8.40
CA LYS A 149 -17.45 7.69 8.40
C LYS A 149 -18.28 7.46 7.12
N PRO A 150 -19.59 7.15 7.23
CA PRO A 150 -20.53 7.55 6.19
C PRO A 150 -20.64 9.08 6.22
N ILE A 151 -20.26 9.75 5.14
CA ILE A 151 -20.57 11.18 4.97
C ILE A 151 -22.05 11.25 4.60
N GLU A 152 -22.91 11.55 5.58
CA GLU A 152 -24.23 12.10 5.28
C GLU A 152 -24.03 13.47 4.61
N LEU A 153 -24.19 13.50 3.29
CA LEU A 153 -24.12 14.69 2.43
C LEU A 153 -25.18 15.78 2.73
N ALA A 154 -25.90 15.69 3.86
CA ALA A 154 -26.99 16.59 4.21
C ALA A 154 -26.54 17.86 4.96
N GLU A 155 -25.41 17.85 5.67
CA GLU A 155 -25.04 18.99 6.54
C GLU A 155 -24.21 20.08 5.86
N TYR A 156 -23.62 19.83 4.68
CA TYR A 156 -22.83 20.85 3.97
C TYR A 156 -23.66 21.92 3.25
N ARG A 157 -24.98 21.74 3.11
CA ARG A 157 -25.85 22.71 2.42
C ARG A 157 -26.43 23.81 3.31
N HIS A 158 -26.24 23.76 4.63
CA HIS A 158 -26.88 24.73 5.53
C HIS A 158 -25.95 25.80 6.13
N CYS A 159 -24.64 25.74 5.89
CA CYS A 159 -23.68 26.70 6.48
C CYS A 159 -23.23 27.83 5.53
N ASN A 160 -23.73 27.89 4.29
CA ASN A 160 -23.38 28.94 3.31
C ASN A 160 -24.55 29.86 2.90
N MET A 161 -25.57 30.00 3.76
CA MET A 161 -26.58 31.05 3.62
C MET A 161 -26.85 31.73 4.97
N LYS A 162 -25.88 32.47 5.51
CA LYS A 162 -26.12 33.65 6.35
C LYS A 162 -24.97 34.64 6.18
#